data_AF-A0A0W8DF31-F1
#
_entry.id   AF-A0A0W8DF31-F1
#
_cell.length_a   1.000
_cell.length_b   1.000
_cell.length_c   1.000
_cell.angle_alpha   90.00
_cell.angle_beta   90.00
_cell.angle_gamma   90.00
#
_symmetry.space_group_name_H-M   'P 1'
#
loop_
_entity.id
_entity.type
_entity.pdbx_description
1 polymer ?
#
loop_
_entity_poly.entity_id
_entity_poly.type
_entity_poly.pdbx_seq_one_letter_code
_entity_poly.pdbx_strand_id
1 'polypeptide(L)'
;MGWDYDSSSSSSCSGSSTDMAYGDSSVHSDNEQMEDIDEEEDLDWYYAVVIGRCRGIFTSVKDALKHTRGYSNSRFKKFPSFEEAREFLNQYGLQVDHEYEHFDGSRLWFGYAMNGGRGDFPDPLHPNSIVAFCGGSALRNGEEDCNAAYACVFPHKRTWDVVESVEGPWATNNRAEYMAALAAMDEYHQGADT
;
A
#
# COMPACT_ATOMS: atom_id res chain seq x y z
N MET A 1 -14.70 31.98 -5.27
CA MET A 1 -15.28 31.72 -3.93
C MET A 1 -14.13 31.74 -2.96
N GLY A 2 -13.93 32.89 -2.32
CA GLY A 2 -12.91 33.07 -1.30
C GLY A 2 -13.41 32.59 0.05
N TRP A 3 -12.46 32.23 0.91
CA TRP A 3 -12.60 32.40 2.36
C TRP A 3 -11.25 32.87 2.89
N ASP A 4 -11.30 34.06 3.47
CA ASP A 4 -10.22 34.86 4.00
C ASP A 4 -9.60 34.24 5.26
N TYR A 5 -8.29 34.42 5.39
CA TYR A 5 -7.50 34.06 6.57
C TYR A 5 -7.36 35.34 7.41
N ASP A 6 -8.12 35.45 8.50
CA ASP A 6 -8.05 36.61 9.38
C ASP A 6 -6.98 36.41 10.46
N SER A 7 -6.14 37.43 10.60
CA SER A 7 -5.03 37.54 11.54
C SER A 7 -5.26 38.75 12.44
N SER A 8 -4.62 38.73 13.62
CA SER A 8 -4.49 39.81 14.64
C SER A 8 -5.51 39.68 15.79
N SER A 9 -5.22 39.98 17.07
CA SER A 9 -4.13 40.76 17.66
C SER A 9 -4.06 40.56 19.19
N SER A 10 -2.82 40.57 19.72
CA SER A 10 -2.33 41.15 20.99
C SER A 10 -3.18 41.25 22.25
N SER A 11 -2.62 40.79 23.38
CA SER A 11 -2.49 41.65 24.57
C SER A 11 -1.25 41.25 25.40
N SER A 12 -0.56 42.27 25.89
CA SER A 12 0.66 42.22 26.68
C SER A 12 0.38 42.64 28.12
N CYS A 13 0.99 41.98 29.09
CA CYS A 13 1.22 42.55 30.42
C CYS A 13 2.45 41.91 31.08
N SER A 14 3.37 42.79 31.46
CA SER A 14 4.64 42.56 32.12
C SER A 14 4.52 42.77 33.63
N GLY A 15 5.30 42.03 34.42
CA GLY A 15 5.97 42.60 35.60
C GLY A 15 5.68 41.99 36.99
N SER A 16 6.78 41.53 37.60
CA SER A 16 7.15 41.63 39.03
C SER A 16 6.71 40.56 40.05
N SER A 17 7.66 39.64 40.30
CA SER A 17 8.27 39.30 41.59
C SER A 17 7.66 39.86 42.88
N THR A 18 7.29 38.96 43.79
CA THR A 18 7.61 39.02 45.24
C THR A 18 7.59 37.62 45.86
N ASP A 19 8.68 37.28 46.53
CA ASP A 19 8.82 36.20 47.53
C ASP A 19 7.68 36.20 48.56
N MET A 20 7.28 35.01 49.02
CA MET A 20 7.08 34.72 50.46
C MET A 20 7.21 33.20 50.71
N ALA A 21 8.26 32.84 51.43
CA ALA A 21 8.45 31.54 52.05
C ALA A 21 7.66 31.45 53.36
N TYR A 22 7.01 30.31 53.62
CA TYR A 22 6.74 29.81 54.98
C TYR A 22 6.80 28.28 54.97
N GLY A 23 7.58 27.74 55.90
CA GLY A 23 8.04 26.36 55.93
C GLY A 23 7.14 25.35 56.67
N ASP A 24 7.53 24.10 56.43
CA ASP A 24 7.59 22.91 57.29
C ASP A 24 6.52 22.66 58.36
N SER A 25 5.84 21.51 58.23
CA SER A 25 5.54 20.63 59.35
C SER A 25 5.37 19.19 58.86
N SER A 26 6.31 18.33 59.28
CA SER A 26 6.36 16.88 59.09
C SER A 26 5.14 16.12 59.65
N VAL A 27 4.67 15.10 58.91
CA VAL A 27 4.24 13.82 59.50
C VAL A 27 4.37 12.68 58.48
N HIS A 28 5.09 11.63 58.87
CA HIS A 28 5.23 10.38 58.13
C HIS A 28 3.91 9.61 58.03
N SER A 29 3.64 9.01 56.88
CA SER A 29 3.08 7.64 56.84
C SER A 29 3.43 7.01 55.50
N ASP A 30 4.25 5.98 55.56
CA ASP A 30 4.66 5.16 54.42
C ASP A 30 3.48 4.34 53.87
N ASN A 31 3.49 4.19 52.54
CA ASN A 31 3.17 2.98 51.79
C ASN A 31 1.69 2.56 51.66
N GLU A 32 1.06 2.92 50.53
CA GLU A 32 0.38 1.93 49.69
C GLU A 32 0.69 2.22 48.21
N GLN A 33 1.20 1.19 47.56
CA GLN A 33 1.64 1.13 46.18
C GLN A 33 0.44 1.34 45.25
N MET A 34 0.60 2.25 44.30
CA MET A 34 -0.10 2.16 43.02
C MET A 34 0.98 2.42 41.97
N GLU A 35 1.74 1.36 41.69
CA GLU A 35 2.48 1.29 40.43
C GLU A 35 1.38 1.27 39.36
N ASP A 36 1.20 2.38 38.65
CA ASP A 36 0.49 2.37 37.38
C ASP A 36 1.32 1.47 36.47
N ILE A 37 0.87 0.22 36.40
CA ILE A 37 1.34 -0.78 35.46
C ILE A 37 0.91 -0.26 34.08
N ASP A 38 1.77 0.53 33.44
CA ASP A 38 1.77 0.72 31.99
C ASP A 38 2.23 -0.61 31.34
N GLU A 39 1.50 -1.69 31.60
CA GLU A 39 1.43 -2.82 30.67
C GLU A 39 0.58 -2.31 29.50
N GLU A 40 1.18 -1.46 28.66
CA GLU A 40 0.83 -1.49 27.25
C GLU A 40 1.18 -2.91 26.79
N GLU A 41 0.26 -3.84 27.01
CA GLU A 41 0.28 -5.14 26.35
C GLU A 41 0.56 -4.83 24.88
N ASP A 42 1.62 -5.44 24.33
CA ASP A 42 2.02 -5.33 22.92
C ASP A 42 0.88 -5.88 22.04
N LEU A 43 -0.22 -5.13 21.95
CA LEU A 43 -1.41 -5.51 21.21
C LEU A 43 -1.07 -5.40 19.74
N ASP A 44 -1.23 -6.52 19.04
CA ASP A 44 -1.16 -6.56 17.59
C ASP A 44 -2.20 -5.60 16.99
N TRP A 45 -1.73 -4.47 16.47
CA TRP A 45 -2.59 -3.50 15.80
C TRP A 45 -2.91 -3.96 14.38
N TYR A 46 -4.18 -3.80 13.99
CA TYR A 46 -4.66 -4.09 12.64
C TYR A 46 -4.93 -2.78 11.89
N TYR A 47 -4.24 -2.58 10.78
CA TYR A 47 -4.35 -1.39 9.93
C TYR A 47 -5.18 -1.71 8.69
N ALA A 48 -6.43 -1.23 8.67
CA ALA A 48 -7.33 -1.42 7.54
C ALA A 48 -7.17 -0.29 6.52
N VAL A 49 -6.70 -0.61 5.32
CA VAL A 49 -6.53 0.29 4.17
C VAL A 49 -7.73 0.18 3.24
N VAL A 50 -8.52 1.25 3.16
CA VAL A 50 -9.71 1.35 2.28
C VAL A 50 -9.33 1.88 0.91
N ILE A 51 -8.43 2.87 0.86
CA ILE A 51 -7.98 3.53 -0.37
C ILE A 51 -6.46 3.58 -0.36
N GLY A 52 -5.84 2.98 -1.36
CA GLY A 52 -4.39 2.89 -1.54
C GLY A 52 -4.06 2.02 -2.74
N ARG A 53 -2.76 1.77 -2.95
CA ARG A 53 -2.24 0.84 -3.97
C ARG A 53 -2.72 -0.59 -3.74
N CYS A 54 -2.67 -1.03 -2.48
CA CYS A 54 -3.28 -2.27 -2.01
C CYS A 54 -4.26 -1.96 -0.90
N ARG A 55 -5.43 -2.58 -0.97
CA ARG A 55 -6.52 -2.49 0.02
C ARG A 55 -6.48 -3.76 0.86
N GLY A 56 -6.88 -3.68 2.11
CA GLY A 56 -6.80 -4.85 3.00
C GLY A 56 -6.46 -4.49 4.44
N ILE A 57 -6.12 -5.51 5.22
CA ILE A 57 -5.74 -5.37 6.63
C ILE A 57 -4.28 -5.78 6.76
N PHE A 58 -3.47 -4.96 7.42
CA PHE A 58 -2.04 -5.18 7.65
C PHE A 58 -1.79 -5.20 9.16
N THR A 59 -0.89 -6.06 9.66
CA THR A 59 -0.43 -5.96 11.07
C THR A 59 0.72 -4.97 11.27
N SER A 60 1.34 -4.52 10.18
CA SER A 60 2.48 -3.60 10.20
C SER A 60 2.06 -2.24 9.62
N VAL A 61 2.25 -1.18 10.43
CA VAL A 61 2.00 0.20 9.97
C VAL A 61 2.92 0.59 8.80
N LYS A 62 4.13 0.02 8.77
CA LYS A 62 5.10 0.31 7.69
C LYS A 62 4.55 -0.18 6.36
N ASP A 63 3.89 -1.34 6.34
CA ASP A 63 3.30 -1.89 5.12
C ASP A 63 2.05 -1.13 4.71
N ALA A 64 1.14 -0.82 5.66
CA ALA A 64 0.00 0.05 5.39
C ALA A 64 0.42 1.41 4.79
N LEU A 65 1.53 1.98 5.26
CA LEU A 65 2.08 3.23 4.73
C LEU A 65 2.70 3.09 3.35
N LYS A 66 3.37 1.97 3.01
CA LYS A 66 3.85 1.71 1.64
C LYS A 66 2.71 1.80 0.63
N HIS A 67 1.54 1.29 0.99
CA HIS A 67 0.38 1.27 0.10
C HIS A 67 -0.42 2.57 0.07
N THR A 68 -0.27 3.47 1.05
CA THR A 68 -1.07 4.70 1.15
C THR A 68 -0.28 5.97 0.86
N ARG A 69 1.01 6.03 1.21
CA ARG A 69 1.84 7.24 1.09
C ARG A 69 1.95 7.69 -0.37
N GLY A 70 1.62 8.96 -0.61
CA GLY A 70 1.64 9.57 -1.94
C GLY A 70 0.55 9.06 -2.89
N TYR A 71 -0.45 8.32 -2.39
CA TYR A 71 -1.62 7.91 -3.16
C TYR A 71 -2.76 8.91 -2.91
N SER A 72 -3.36 9.43 -3.98
CA SER A 72 -4.42 10.43 -3.89
C SER A 72 -5.62 9.93 -3.08
N ASN A 73 -6.07 10.74 -2.12
CA ASN A 73 -7.20 10.40 -1.23
C ASN A 73 -7.01 9.07 -0.46
N SER A 74 -5.76 8.68 -0.18
CA SER A 74 -5.48 7.46 0.58
C SER A 74 -6.20 7.48 1.93
N ARG A 75 -6.73 6.34 2.34
CA ARG A 75 -7.51 6.21 3.58
C ARG A 75 -7.21 4.89 4.26
N PHE A 76 -6.75 4.96 5.50
CA PHE A 76 -6.59 3.79 6.37
C PHE A 76 -6.90 4.16 7.82
N LYS A 77 -7.20 3.15 8.64
CA LYS A 77 -7.46 3.30 10.09
C LYS A 77 -6.90 2.09 10.84
N LYS A 78 -6.43 2.29 12.09
CA LYS A 78 -5.97 1.23 12.98
C LYS A 78 -7.08 0.75 13.93
N PHE A 79 -7.03 -0.53 14.28
CA PHE A 79 -7.99 -1.21 15.15
C PHE A 79 -7.27 -2.19 16.09
N PRO A 80 -7.79 -2.40 17.31
CA PRO A 80 -7.24 -3.38 18.26
C PRO A 80 -7.59 -4.83 17.91
N SER A 81 -8.56 -5.05 17.02
CA SER A 81 -8.96 -6.40 16.60
C SER A 81 -9.13 -6.51 15.08
N PHE A 82 -8.86 -7.70 14.56
CA PHE A 82 -9.07 -8.03 13.16
C PHE A 82 -10.55 -7.86 12.75
N GLU A 83 -11.48 -8.24 13.62
CA GLU A 83 -12.92 -8.18 13.33
C GLU A 83 -13.38 -6.73 13.11
N GLU A 84 -12.96 -5.80 13.96
CA GLU A 84 -13.29 -4.38 13.79
C GLU A 84 -12.69 -3.80 12.50
N ALA A 85 -11.45 -4.18 12.18
CA ALA A 85 -10.80 -3.80 10.93
C ALA A 85 -11.57 -4.32 9.71
N ARG A 86 -12.04 -5.57 9.77
CA ARG A 86 -12.83 -6.22 8.73
C ARG A 86 -14.20 -5.56 8.55
N GLU A 87 -14.91 -5.31 9.64
CA GLU A 87 -16.19 -4.60 9.60
C GLU A 87 -16.05 -3.20 9.00
N PHE A 88 -14.98 -2.49 9.35
CA PHE A 88 -14.69 -1.20 8.76
C PHE A 88 -14.53 -1.29 7.23
N LEU A 89 -13.78 -2.27 6.72
CA LEU A 89 -13.66 -2.49 5.27
C LEU A 89 -15.01 -2.86 4.64
N ASN A 90 -15.81 -3.72 5.29
CA ASN A 90 -17.14 -4.10 4.81
C ASN A 90 -18.06 -2.88 4.62
N GLN A 91 -17.98 -1.86 5.48
CA GLN A 91 -18.73 -0.60 5.33
C GLN A 91 -18.38 0.15 4.03
N TYR A 92 -17.20 -0.07 3.45
CA TYR A 92 -16.77 0.46 2.16
C TYR A 92 -16.99 -0.53 1.00
N GLY A 93 -17.75 -1.60 1.22
CA GLY A 93 -18.00 -2.63 0.21
C GLY A 93 -16.77 -3.48 -0.10
N LEU A 94 -15.84 -3.60 0.84
CA LEU A 94 -14.65 -4.45 0.73
C LEU A 94 -14.80 -5.71 1.59
N GLN A 95 -14.55 -6.88 1.01
CA GLN A 95 -14.25 -8.10 1.77
C GLN A 95 -12.75 -8.33 1.83
N VAL A 96 -12.32 -9.17 2.77
CA VAL A 96 -10.93 -9.63 2.87
C VAL A 96 -10.84 -11.12 2.59
N ASP A 97 -9.75 -11.56 1.97
CA ASP A 97 -9.46 -12.97 1.70
C ASP A 97 -8.80 -13.65 2.92
N HIS A 98 -8.12 -14.77 2.72
CA HIS A 98 -7.32 -15.46 3.72
C HIS A 98 -6.05 -14.69 4.13
N GLU A 99 -5.47 -15.12 5.24
CA GLU A 99 -4.25 -14.57 5.80
C GLU A 99 -3.04 -14.95 4.94
N TYR A 100 -2.19 -13.96 4.69
CA TYR A 100 -0.89 -14.11 4.05
C TYR A 100 0.19 -13.66 5.02
N GLU A 101 1.23 -14.49 5.17
CA GLU A 101 2.39 -14.19 6.01
C GLU A 101 3.58 -13.79 5.12
N HIS A 102 4.17 -12.63 5.42
CA HIS A 102 5.42 -12.20 4.82
C HIS A 102 6.61 -12.87 5.51
N PHE A 103 7.77 -12.87 4.84
CA PHE A 103 9.00 -13.47 5.37
C PHE A 103 9.46 -12.86 6.71
N ASP A 104 9.10 -11.62 6.99
CA ASP A 104 9.42 -10.93 8.26
C ASP A 104 8.41 -11.23 9.39
N GLY A 105 7.44 -12.12 9.15
CA GLY A 105 6.37 -12.47 10.10
C GLY A 105 5.19 -11.50 10.13
N SER A 106 5.20 -10.44 9.32
CA SER A 106 4.04 -9.55 9.18
C SER A 106 2.90 -10.23 8.41
N ARG A 107 1.65 -9.91 8.78
CA ARG A 107 0.45 -10.60 8.28
C ARG A 107 -0.42 -9.61 7.51
N LEU A 108 -0.99 -10.08 6.41
CA LEU A 108 -1.81 -9.30 5.48
C LEU A 108 -3.04 -10.09 5.05
N TRP A 109 -4.18 -9.40 4.99
CA TRP A 109 -5.39 -9.88 4.34
C TRP A 109 -5.78 -8.93 3.22
N PHE A 110 -5.73 -9.39 1.97
CA PHE A 110 -6.05 -8.57 0.81
C PHE A 110 -7.54 -8.25 0.75
N GLY A 111 -7.85 -6.98 0.47
CA GLY A 111 -9.21 -6.46 0.40
C GLY A 111 -9.71 -6.32 -1.05
N TYR A 112 -10.87 -6.89 -1.37
CA TYR A 112 -11.49 -6.87 -2.70
C TYR A 112 -12.91 -6.28 -2.68
N ALA A 113 -13.28 -5.61 -3.77
CA ALA A 113 -14.61 -5.01 -3.89
C ALA A 113 -15.68 -6.10 -4.07
N MET A 114 -16.71 -6.08 -3.23
CA MET A 114 -17.82 -7.04 -3.25
C MET A 114 -18.52 -7.18 -4.61
N ASN A 115 -18.60 -6.07 -5.36
CA ASN A 115 -19.31 -5.98 -6.63
C ASN A 115 -18.37 -5.94 -7.86
N GLY A 116 -17.04 -6.06 -7.66
CA GLY A 116 -16.04 -5.97 -8.74
C GLY A 116 -15.81 -7.28 -9.51
N GLY A 117 -16.44 -8.39 -9.09
CA GLY A 117 -16.09 -9.73 -9.57
C GLY A 117 -14.89 -10.31 -8.81
N ARG A 118 -14.80 -11.64 -8.76
CA ARG A 118 -13.60 -12.32 -8.22
C ARG A 118 -12.43 -12.02 -9.17
N GLY A 119 -11.47 -11.21 -8.75
CA GLY A 119 -10.23 -11.04 -9.54
C GLY A 119 -9.73 -9.61 -9.75
N ASP A 120 -10.45 -8.58 -9.28
CA ASP A 120 -9.89 -7.23 -9.21
C ASP A 120 -8.89 -7.16 -8.04
N PHE A 121 -7.75 -7.82 -8.19
CA PHE A 121 -6.58 -7.68 -7.32
C PHE A 121 -5.71 -6.57 -7.92
N PRO A 122 -5.86 -5.31 -7.49
CA PRO A 122 -5.05 -4.23 -8.04
C PRO A 122 -3.59 -4.30 -7.59
N ASP A 123 -3.27 -5.15 -6.61
CA ASP A 123 -1.89 -5.29 -6.18
C ASP A 123 -1.15 -6.26 -7.09
N PRO A 124 -0.19 -5.78 -7.90
CA PRO A 124 0.69 -6.66 -8.64
C PRO A 124 1.41 -7.66 -7.72
N LEU A 125 1.66 -7.32 -6.46
CA LEU A 125 2.36 -8.18 -5.49
C LEU A 125 1.50 -9.30 -4.91
N HIS A 126 0.22 -9.40 -5.26
CA HIS A 126 -0.64 -10.48 -4.78
C HIS A 126 -0.13 -11.85 -5.28
N PRO A 127 -0.03 -12.88 -4.42
CA PRO A 127 0.60 -14.15 -4.80
C PRO A 127 -0.17 -14.93 -5.88
N ASN A 128 -1.48 -14.71 -5.99
CA ASN A 128 -2.29 -15.28 -7.07
C ASN A 128 -2.38 -14.35 -8.30
N SER A 129 -1.75 -13.18 -8.27
CA SER A 129 -1.67 -12.30 -9.43
C SER A 129 -0.46 -12.66 -10.28
N ILE A 130 -0.68 -12.68 -11.60
CA ILE A 130 0.40 -12.73 -12.57
C ILE A 130 0.44 -11.39 -13.26
N VAL A 131 1.59 -10.75 -13.15
CA VAL A 131 1.82 -9.39 -13.65
C VAL A 131 2.86 -9.48 -14.73
N ALA A 132 2.55 -8.89 -15.86
CA ALA A 132 3.46 -8.71 -16.97
C ALA A 132 3.45 -7.25 -17.39
N PHE A 133 4.62 -6.65 -17.55
CA PHE A 133 4.79 -5.37 -18.22
C PHE A 133 5.17 -5.63 -19.66
N CYS A 134 4.23 -5.35 -20.56
CA CYS A 134 4.40 -5.54 -22.00
C CYS A 134 4.66 -4.20 -22.68
N GLY A 135 5.60 -4.16 -23.61
CA GLY A 135 5.84 -2.98 -24.42
C GLY A 135 6.52 -3.32 -25.73
N GLY A 136 6.12 -2.63 -26.78
CA GLY A 136 6.73 -2.65 -28.10
C GLY A 136 7.47 -1.35 -28.40
N SER A 137 8.46 -1.42 -29.27
CA SER A 137 9.08 -0.24 -29.86
C SER A 137 9.46 -0.50 -31.30
N ALA A 138 9.39 0.53 -32.13
CA ALA A 138 9.81 0.48 -33.51
C ALA A 138 10.59 1.72 -33.90
N LEU A 139 11.75 1.50 -34.51
CA LEU A 139 12.56 2.53 -35.14
C LEU A 139 12.13 2.68 -36.60
N ARG A 140 11.87 3.93 -37.01
CA ARG A 140 11.32 4.28 -38.34
C ARG A 140 10.02 3.55 -38.65
N ASN A 141 9.09 3.56 -37.68
CA ASN A 141 7.78 2.94 -37.81
C ASN A 141 7.03 3.45 -39.04
N GLY A 142 6.61 2.53 -39.92
CA GLY A 142 5.91 2.84 -41.17
C GLY A 142 6.80 2.91 -42.41
N GLU A 143 8.12 2.83 -42.25
CA GLU A 143 9.08 2.79 -43.36
C GLU A 143 9.43 1.34 -43.77
N GLU A 144 9.92 1.16 -45.01
CA GLU A 144 10.27 -0.16 -45.54
C GLU A 144 11.36 -0.87 -44.74
N ASP A 145 12.30 -0.11 -44.18
CA ASP A 145 13.43 -0.63 -43.43
C ASP A 145 13.17 -0.72 -41.92
N CYS A 146 11.93 -0.44 -41.47
CA CYS A 146 11.53 -0.40 -40.06
C CYS A 146 12.07 -1.60 -39.27
N ASN A 147 12.61 -1.33 -38.08
CA ASN A 147 13.05 -2.37 -37.15
C ASN A 147 12.25 -2.23 -35.85
N ALA A 148 11.69 -3.31 -35.35
CA ALA A 148 10.90 -3.28 -34.13
C ALA A 148 11.32 -4.41 -33.17
N ALA A 149 11.15 -4.16 -31.89
CA ALA A 149 11.43 -5.10 -30.82
C ALA A 149 10.36 -4.97 -29.74
N TYR A 150 10.18 -6.02 -28.96
CA TYR A 150 9.23 -6.08 -27.87
C TYR A 150 9.84 -6.69 -26.64
N ALA A 151 9.26 -6.35 -25.49
CA ALA A 151 9.60 -6.93 -24.22
C ALA A 151 8.33 -7.27 -23.43
N CYS A 152 8.37 -8.41 -22.75
CA CYS A 152 7.41 -8.80 -21.73
C CYS A 152 8.20 -9.12 -20.47
N VAL A 153 7.94 -8.39 -19.37
CA VAL A 153 8.69 -8.52 -18.12
C VAL A 153 7.76 -8.94 -16.99
N PHE A 154 8.10 -10.05 -16.33
CA PHE A 154 7.36 -10.60 -15.20
C PHE A 154 8.09 -10.28 -13.88
N PRO A 155 7.74 -9.20 -13.18
CA PRO A 155 8.44 -8.80 -11.95
C PRO A 155 8.50 -9.90 -10.88
N HIS A 156 7.49 -10.77 -10.80
CA HIS A 156 7.42 -11.86 -9.82
C HIS A 156 8.05 -13.17 -10.32
N LYS A 157 8.32 -13.28 -11.63
CA LYS A 157 8.87 -14.48 -12.27
C LYS A 157 9.83 -14.09 -13.40
N ARG A 158 10.94 -13.43 -13.04
CA ARG A 158 11.94 -12.89 -13.99
C ARG A 158 12.55 -13.93 -14.95
N THR A 159 12.43 -15.23 -14.63
CA THR A 159 12.83 -16.32 -15.53
C THR A 159 11.92 -16.46 -16.77
N TRP A 160 10.74 -15.84 -16.75
CA TRP A 160 9.78 -15.79 -17.87
C TRP A 160 9.90 -14.51 -18.69
N ASP A 161 10.91 -13.67 -18.43
CA ASP A 161 11.08 -12.43 -19.19
C ASP A 161 11.41 -12.73 -20.66
N VAL A 162 10.74 -12.03 -21.57
CA VAL A 162 10.96 -12.10 -23.02
C VAL A 162 11.43 -10.76 -23.53
N VAL A 163 12.50 -10.73 -24.32
CA VAL A 163 12.98 -9.54 -25.04
C VAL A 163 13.47 -9.98 -26.42
N GLU A 164 12.73 -9.59 -27.45
CA GLU A 164 12.94 -10.13 -28.80
C GLU A 164 12.71 -9.06 -29.88
N SER A 165 13.29 -9.30 -31.06
CA SER A 165 13.01 -8.52 -32.26
C SER A 165 11.75 -9.05 -32.96
N VAL A 166 10.96 -8.17 -33.56
CA VAL A 166 9.80 -8.58 -34.36
C VAL A 166 10.29 -9.26 -35.63
N GLU A 167 10.03 -10.55 -35.76
CA GLU A 167 10.51 -11.35 -36.90
C GLU A 167 9.78 -11.06 -38.21
N GLY A 168 10.48 -11.19 -39.34
CA GLY A 168 9.89 -11.11 -40.67
C GLY A 168 9.83 -9.68 -41.23
N PRO A 169 9.42 -9.53 -42.50
CA PRO A 169 9.35 -8.23 -43.15
C PRO A 169 8.19 -7.38 -42.58
N TRP A 170 8.27 -6.06 -42.79
CA TRP A 170 7.23 -5.10 -42.39
C TRP A 170 6.99 -5.05 -40.88
N ALA A 171 8.08 -4.97 -40.11
CA ALA A 171 7.98 -4.69 -38.69
C ALA A 171 7.25 -3.36 -38.45
N THR A 172 6.41 -3.31 -37.43
CA THR A 172 5.67 -2.11 -37.04
C THR A 172 5.60 -2.04 -35.52
N ASN A 173 5.38 -0.83 -34.99
CA ASN A 173 5.16 -0.64 -33.55
C ASN A 173 3.95 -1.47 -33.08
N ASN A 174 2.82 -1.39 -33.79
CA ASN A 174 1.62 -2.16 -33.44
C ASN A 174 1.91 -3.65 -33.34
N ARG A 175 2.68 -4.20 -34.29
CA ARG A 175 3.04 -5.62 -34.24
C ARG A 175 3.93 -5.92 -33.04
N ALA A 176 4.90 -5.07 -32.71
CA ALA A 176 5.70 -5.23 -31.49
C ALA A 176 4.84 -5.25 -30.22
N GLU A 177 3.87 -4.33 -30.09
CA GLU A 177 2.97 -4.29 -28.93
C GLU A 177 2.12 -5.57 -28.82
N TYR A 178 1.57 -6.07 -29.94
CA TYR A 178 0.83 -7.34 -29.94
C TYR A 178 1.71 -8.54 -29.62
N MET A 179 2.96 -8.58 -30.12
CA MET A 179 3.90 -9.65 -29.79
C MET A 179 4.27 -9.64 -28.31
N ALA A 180 4.43 -8.46 -27.68
CA ALA A 180 4.66 -8.35 -26.24
C ALA A 180 3.50 -8.97 -25.42
N ALA A 181 2.25 -8.68 -25.82
CA ALA A 181 1.07 -9.24 -25.18
C ALA A 181 0.94 -10.75 -25.42
N LEU A 182 1.24 -11.22 -26.63
CA LEU A 182 1.23 -12.65 -26.98
C LEU A 182 2.27 -13.42 -26.14
N ALA A 183 3.50 -12.93 -26.07
CA ALA A 183 4.56 -13.51 -25.25
C ALA A 183 4.13 -13.64 -23.77
N ALA A 184 3.42 -12.64 -23.24
CA ALA A 184 2.90 -12.70 -21.88
C ALA A 184 1.95 -13.89 -21.66
N MET A 185 1.04 -14.11 -22.62
CA MET A 185 0.06 -15.19 -22.56
C MET A 185 0.70 -16.57 -22.77
N ASP A 186 1.68 -16.66 -23.67
CA ASP A 186 2.39 -17.90 -23.96
C ASP A 186 3.22 -18.37 -22.76
N GLU A 187 3.98 -17.48 -22.11
CA GLU A 187 4.74 -17.78 -20.89
C GLU A 187 3.82 -18.16 -19.74
N TYR A 188 2.68 -17.47 -19.59
CA TYR A 188 1.67 -17.83 -18.60
C TYR A 188 1.16 -19.27 -18.80
N HIS A 189 0.80 -19.65 -20.02
CA HIS A 189 0.29 -20.99 -20.30
C HIS A 189 1.36 -22.07 -20.11
N GLN A 190 2.57 -21.87 -20.64
CA GLN A 190 3.65 -22.85 -20.50
C GLN A 190 4.05 -23.06 -19.04
N GLY A 191 4.06 -21.98 -18.27
CA GLY A 191 4.41 -22.01 -16.85
C GLY A 191 3.30 -22.50 -15.92
N ALA A 192 2.04 -22.51 -16.38
CA ALA A 192 0.92 -23.09 -15.63
C ALA A 192 0.88 -24.63 -15.71
N ASP A 193 1.51 -25.20 -16.74
CA ASP A 193 1.60 -26.65 -16.96
C ASP A 193 2.80 -27.32 -16.25
N THR A 194 3.61 -26.56 -15.51
CA THR A 194 4.81 -26.99 -14.77
C THR A 194 4.66 -26.83 -13.27
#